data_AF-A0A3C1DMF0-F1
#
_entry.id   AF-A0A3C1DMF0-F1
#
_cell.length_a   1.000
_cell.length_b   1.000
_cell.length_c   1.000
_cell.angle_alpha   90.00
_cell.angle_beta   90.00
_cell.angle_gamma   90.00
#
_symmetry.space_group_name_H-M   'P 1'
#
loop_
_entity.id
_entity.type
_entity.pdbx_description
1 polymer ?
#
loop_
_entity_poly.entity_id
_entity_poly.type
_entity_poly.pdbx_seq_one_letter_code
_entity_poly.pdbx_strand_id
1 'polypeptide(L)'
;MPSLEVAEQLKELTSTLASVESVLDVPRLEVEVTELEKQASAPDLWDDQERAQAVTSRLSFIQGEIRKALALRQRVDDLPIMFELAEVEGDDDMLGEAGA
;
A
#
# COMPACT_ATOMS: atom_id res chain seq x y z
N MET A 1 19.37 -1.65 -18.13
CA MET A 1 18.56 -2.87 -17.86
C MET A 1 19.16 -3.44 -16.61
N PRO A 2 18.40 -3.49 -15.50
CA PRO A 2 18.91 -3.88 -14.20
C PRO A 2 19.68 -5.19 -14.31
N SER A 3 20.75 -5.32 -13.51
CA SER A 3 21.51 -6.57 -13.43
C SER A 3 20.57 -7.76 -13.19
N LEU A 4 20.96 -8.95 -13.67
CA LEU A 4 20.14 -10.15 -13.54
C LEU A 4 19.73 -10.42 -12.08
N GLU A 5 20.63 -10.12 -11.14
CA GLU A 5 20.40 -10.24 -9.70
C GLU A 5 19.32 -9.27 -9.18
N VAL A 6 19.37 -8.00 -9.59
CA VAL A 6 18.34 -6.99 -9.21
C VAL A 6 16.98 -7.37 -9.80
N ALA A 7 16.94 -7.85 -11.04
CA ALA A 7 15.70 -8.30 -11.67
C ALA A 7 15.07 -9.49 -10.92
N GLU A 8 15.88 -10.42 -10.41
CA GLU A 8 15.41 -11.54 -9.59
C GLU A 8 14.87 -11.06 -8.23
N GLN A 9 15.58 -10.16 -7.54
CA GLN A 9 15.12 -9.58 -6.27
C GLN A 9 13.81 -8.81 -6.41
N LEU A 10 13.65 -8.00 -7.47
CA LEU A 10 12.42 -7.27 -7.74
C LEU A 10 11.24 -8.22 -7.99
N LYS A 11 11.48 -9.34 -8.67
CA LYS A 11 10.46 -10.36 -8.91
C LYS A 11 10.02 -11.04 -7.60
N GLU A 12 10.96 -11.37 -6.72
CA GLU A 12 10.66 -11.94 -5.40
C GLU A 12 9.86 -10.96 -4.53
N LEU A 13 10.26 -9.68 -4.52
CA LEU A 13 9.57 -8.64 -3.77
C LEU A 13 8.15 -8.42 -4.29
N THR A 14 7.97 -8.38 -5.62
CA THR A 14 6.65 -8.27 -6.26
C THR A 14 5.74 -9.45 -5.91
N SER A 15 6.28 -10.68 -5.91
CA SER A 15 5.54 -11.89 -5.54
C SER A 15 5.15 -11.89 -4.06
N THR A 16 6.05 -11.44 -3.19
CA THR A 16 5.79 -11.31 -1.76
C THR A 16 4.68 -10.29 -1.52
N LEU A 17 4.76 -9.12 -2.15
CA LEU A 17 3.73 -8.09 -2.04
C LEU A 17 2.37 -8.57 -2.57
N ALA A 18 2.33 -9.25 -3.71
CA ALA A 18 1.09 -9.83 -4.23
C ALA A 18 0.44 -10.83 -3.24
N SER A 19 1.25 -11.60 -2.52
CA SER A 19 0.76 -12.51 -1.48
C SER A 19 0.17 -11.74 -0.29
N VAL A 20 0.84 -10.65 0.14
CA VAL A 20 0.32 -9.77 1.20
C VAL A 20 -1.00 -9.14 0.78
N GLU A 21 -1.10 -8.59 -0.43
CA GLU A 21 -2.33 -7.98 -0.95
C GLU A 21 -3.47 -9.00 -1.06
N SER A 22 -3.17 -10.24 -1.46
CA SER A 22 -4.16 -11.32 -1.51
C SER A 22 -4.70 -11.68 -0.13
N VAL A 23 -3.86 -11.65 0.92
CA VAL A 23 -4.29 -11.91 2.30
C VAL A 23 -5.07 -10.72 2.86
N LEU A 24 -4.64 -9.50 2.54
CA LEU A 24 -5.29 -8.27 2.98
C LEU A 24 -6.67 -8.10 2.32
N ASP A 25 -6.82 -8.60 1.09
CA ASP A 25 -8.03 -8.49 0.27
C ASP A 25 -8.44 -7.01 0.13
N VAL A 26 -7.55 -6.23 -0.49
CA VAL A 26 -7.73 -4.78 -0.71
C VAL A 26 -9.10 -4.46 -1.34
N PRO A 27 -9.59 -5.19 -2.37
CA PRO A 27 -10.91 -4.93 -2.93
C PRO A 27 -12.05 -5.08 -1.90
N ARG A 28 -12.00 -6.10 -1.03
CA ARG A 28 -12.98 -6.25 0.04
C ARG A 28 -12.89 -5.12 1.07
N LEU A 29 -11.69 -4.66 1.38
CA LEU A 29 -11.49 -3.53 2.29
C LEU A 29 -12.04 -2.22 1.73
N GLU A 30 -11.92 -1.97 0.42
CA GLU A 30 -12.51 -0.78 -0.23
C GLU A 30 -14.04 -0.78 -0.16
N VAL A 31 -14.66 -1.96 -0.33
CA VAL A 31 -16.11 -2.12 -0.12
C VAL A 31 -16.49 -1.85 1.34
N GLU A 32 -15.71 -2.35 2.29
CA GLU A 32 -15.94 -2.12 3.73
C GLU A 32 -15.80 -0.63 4.10
N VAL A 33 -14.83 0.08 3.53
CA VAL A 33 -14.67 1.54 3.68
C VAL A 33 -15.92 2.27 3.19
N THR A 34 -16.40 1.94 1.99
CA THR A 34 -17.57 2.60 1.40
C THR A 34 -18.81 2.44 2.29
N GLU A 35 -19.01 1.25 2.86
CA GLU A 35 -20.12 0.98 3.77
C GLU A 35 -19.96 1.72 5.11
N LEU A 36 -18.76 1.74 5.69
CA LEU A 36 -18.47 2.47 6.93
C LEU A 36 -18.57 3.99 6.75
N GLU A 37 -18.18 4.54 5.59
CA GLU A 37 -18.35 5.96 5.27
C GLU A 37 -19.82 6.32 5.17
N LYS A 38 -20.64 5.47 4.54
CA LYS A 38 -22.09 5.64 4.52
C LYS A 38 -22.67 5.65 5.93
N GLN A 39 -22.26 4.72 6.80
CA GLN A 39 -22.69 4.71 8.20
C GLN A 39 -22.23 5.94 8.96
N ALA A 40 -20.97 6.36 8.79
CA ALA A 40 -20.40 7.55 9.42
C ALA A 40 -21.12 8.86 9.01
N SER A 41 -21.67 8.90 7.79
CA SER A 41 -22.45 10.03 7.28
C SER A 41 -23.88 10.11 7.83
N ALA A 42 -24.37 9.04 8.48
CA ALA A 42 -25.72 8.98 9.01
C ALA A 42 -25.83 9.84 10.28
N PRO A 43 -26.74 10.85 10.33
CA PRO A 43 -26.84 11.76 11.49
C PRO A 43 -27.20 11.04 12.81
N ASP A 44 -28.00 9.99 12.72
CA ASP A 44 -28.46 9.16 13.84
C ASP A 44 -27.35 8.30 14.45
N LEU A 45 -26.22 8.09 13.74
CA LEU A 45 -25.06 7.42 14.32
C LEU A 45 -24.54 8.19 15.54
N TRP A 46 -24.60 9.52 15.51
CA TRP A 46 -24.03 10.39 16.53
C TRP A 46 -24.90 10.50 17.78
N ASP A 47 -26.12 9.96 17.76
CA ASP A 47 -26.96 9.79 18.95
C ASP A 47 -26.43 8.65 19.85
N ASP A 48 -25.61 7.74 19.30
CA ASP A 48 -24.93 6.65 19.99
C ASP A 48 -23.40 6.83 19.89
N GLN A 49 -22.82 7.46 20.91
CA GLN A 49 -21.39 7.76 20.94
C GLN A 49 -20.50 6.51 20.87
N GLU A 50 -20.91 5.40 21.48
CA GLU A 50 -20.13 4.15 21.49
C GLU A 50 -20.10 3.54 20.09
N ARG A 51 -21.26 3.50 19.42
CA ARG A 51 -21.37 3.04 18.03
C ARG A 51 -20.63 3.97 17.07
N ALA A 52 -20.73 5.28 17.24
CA ALA A 52 -20.00 6.26 16.43
C ALA A 52 -18.48 6.06 16.55
N GLN A 53 -17.98 5.86 17.77
CA GLN A 53 -16.57 5.58 18.02
C GLN A 53 -16.12 4.27 17.34
N ALA A 54 -16.93 3.21 17.41
CA ALA A 54 -16.61 1.92 16.80
C ALA A 54 -16.52 2.02 15.26
N VAL A 55 -17.51 2.65 14.61
CA VAL A 55 -17.53 2.84 13.15
C VAL A 55 -16.33 3.66 12.69
N THR A 56 -16.09 4.81 13.33
CA THR A 56 -14.99 5.71 12.94
C THR A 56 -13.60 5.12 13.19
N SER A 57 -13.43 4.37 14.29
CA SER A 57 -12.17 3.66 14.59
C SER A 57 -11.91 2.56 13.57
N ARG A 58 -12.93 1.77 13.22
CA ARG A 58 -12.82 0.73 12.17
C ARG A 58 -12.50 1.34 10.82
N LEU A 59 -13.17 2.43 10.44
CA LEU A 59 -12.92 3.16 9.20
C LEU A 59 -11.46 3.63 9.12
N SER A 60 -10.97 4.28 10.18
CA SER A 60 -9.59 4.79 10.25
C SER A 60 -8.56 3.67 10.13
N PHE A 61 -8.84 2.52 10.77
CA PHE A 61 -7.98 1.34 10.70
C PHE A 61 -7.87 0.81 9.27
N ILE A 62 -9.01 0.55 8.61
CA ILE A 62 -9.02 -0.03 7.25
C ILE A 62 -8.39 0.91 6.24
N GLN A 63 -8.74 2.20 6.29
CA GLN A 63 -8.11 3.19 5.43
C GLN A 63 -6.59 3.25 5.64
N GLY A 64 -6.11 3.02 6.87
CA GLY A 64 -4.69 2.87 7.18
C GLY A 64 -4.04 1.66 6.51
N GLU A 65 -4.69 0.50 6.55
CA GLU A 65 -4.20 -0.72 5.92
C GLU A 65 -4.13 -0.59 4.40
N ILE A 66 -5.18 -0.04 3.77
CA ILE A 66 -5.19 0.23 2.33
C ILE A 66 -4.05 1.18 1.95
N ARG A 67 -3.87 2.30 2.68
CA ARG A 67 -2.79 3.26 2.41
C ARG A 67 -1.41 2.61 2.46
N LYS A 68 -1.15 1.74 3.44
CA LYS A 68 0.14 1.03 3.55
C LYS A 68 0.37 0.08 2.38
N ALA A 69 -0.66 -0.69 1.99
CA ALA A 69 -0.57 -1.61 0.86
C ALA A 69 -0.27 -0.88 -0.45
N LEU A 70 -1.02 0.20 -0.73
CA LEU A 70 -0.82 1.01 -1.93
C LEU A 70 0.55 1.70 -1.94
N ALA A 71 1.03 2.20 -0.79
CA ALA A 71 2.35 2.81 -0.70
C ALA A 71 3.48 1.79 -0.97
N LEU A 72 3.35 0.55 -0.46
CA LEU A 72 4.30 -0.52 -0.76
C LEU A 72 4.27 -0.91 -2.24
N ARG A 73 3.09 -1.02 -2.83
CA ARG A 73 2.91 -1.26 -4.27
C ARG A 73 3.62 -0.22 -5.11
N GLN A 74 3.36 1.05 -4.83
CA GLN A 74 4.00 2.14 -5.55
C GLN A 74 5.53 2.08 -5.44
N ARG A 75 6.08 1.87 -4.23
CA ARG A 75 7.54 1.73 -4.06
C ARG A 75 8.10 0.62 -4.92
N VAL A 76 7.50 -0.57 -4.89
CA VAL A 76 7.96 -1.73 -5.68
C VAL A 76 7.88 -1.45 -7.18
N ASP A 77 6.83 -0.80 -7.63
CA ASP A 77 6.62 -0.48 -9.04
C ASP A 77 7.58 0.63 -9.54
N ASP A 78 8.02 1.53 -8.66
CA ASP A 78 8.96 2.62 -8.97
C ASP A 78 10.43 2.15 -9.00
N LEU A 79 10.78 1.09 -8.25
CA LEU A 79 12.16 0.58 -8.16
C LEU A 79 12.84 0.29 -9.51
N PRO A 80 12.21 -0.38 -10.50
CA PRO A 80 12.83 -0.63 -11.78
C PRO A 80 13.28 0.64 -12.50
N ILE A 81 12.50 1.72 -12.39
CA ILE A 81 12.80 3.02 -12.98
C ILE A 81 13.97 3.67 -12.23
N MET A 82 13.97 3.61 -10.90
CA MET A 82 15.07 4.13 -10.09
C MET A 82 16.41 3.43 -10.42
N PHE A 83 16.39 2.11 -10.60
CA PHE A 83 17.58 1.37 -11.04
C PHE A 83 18.01 1.74 -12.46
N GLU A 84 17.07 1.91 -13.40
CA GLU A 84 17.39 2.35 -14.76
C GLU A 84 18.04 3.74 -14.77
N LEU A 85 17.52 4.67 -13.98
CA LEU A 85 18.08 6.02 -13.84
C LEU A 85 19.50 5.98 -13.24
N ALA A 86 19.71 5.21 -12.17
CA ALA A 86 21.01 5.09 -11.52
C ALA A 86 22.08 4.47 -12.45
N GLU A 87 21.71 3.46 -13.26
CA GLU A 87 22.59 2.88 -14.28
C GLU A 87 22.97 3.89 -15.37
N VAL A 88 22.05 4.77 -15.77
CA VAL A 88 22.28 5.78 -16.82
C VAL A 88 23.14 6.94 -16.30
N GLU A 89 22.92 7.37 -15.06
CA GLU A 89 23.64 8.50 -14.46
C GLU A 89 25.02 8.09 -13.90
N GLY A 90 25.29 6.79 -13.74
CA GLY A 90 26.53 6.29 -13.15
C GLY A 90 26.69 6.70 -11.69
N ASP A 91 25.55 6.96 -11.02
CA ASP A 91 25.50 7.45 -9.65
C ASP A 91 25.30 6.27 -8.69
N ASP A 92 26.42 5.75 -8.17
CA ASP A 92 26.44 4.65 -7.20
C ASP A 92 25.67 5.00 -5.91
N ASP A 93 25.51 6.28 -5.57
CA ASP A 93 24.72 6.71 -4.41
C ASP A 93 23.20 6.48 -4.64
N MET A 94 22.71 6.65 -5.87
CA MET A 94 21.31 6.33 -6.21
C MET A 94 21.01 4.83 -6.18
N LEU A 95 21.99 3.97 -6.50
CA LEU A 95 21.85 2.52 -6.37
C LEU A 95 21.67 2.09 -4.90
N GLY A 96 22.26 2.82 -3.96
CA GLY A 96 22.12 2.58 -2.52
C GLY A 96 20.73 2.91 -1.97
N GLU A 97 20.10 3.99 -2.44
CA GLU A 97 18.73 4.36 -2.03
C GLU A 97 17.66 3.47 -2.67
N ALA A 98 17.88 2.94 -3.87
CA ALA A 98 16.95 2.02 -4.51
C ALA A 98 16.88 0.64 -3.82
N GLY A 99 17.91 0.27 -3.03
CA GLY A 99 17.95 -1.00 -2.31
C GLY A 99 17.39 -0.99 -0.88
N ALA A 100 17.00 0.17 -0.35
CA ALA A 100 16.64 0.39 1.07
C ALA A 100 15.13 0.56 1.32
#